data_AF-F8B1P8-F1
#
_entry.id   AF-F8B1P8-F1
#
_cell.length_a   1.000
_cell.length_b   1.000
_cell.length_c   1.000
_cell.angle_alpha   90.00
_cell.angle_beta   90.00
_cell.angle_gamma   90.00
#
_symmetry.space_group_name_H-M   'P 1'
#
loop_
_entity.id
_entity.type
_entity.pdbx_description
1 polymer ?
#
loop_
_entity_poly.entity_id
_entity_poly.type
_entity_poly.pdbx_seq_one_letter_code
_entity_poly.pdbx_strand_id
1 'polypeptide(L)'
;MARPVRTHDGTGNDGTGNGRTTAGGTSPPSWETSRELRDQAYSPSLTVPDMRTYLRMYADRSADARATLPWKEISYGDTSAQRLHFFPAAGPDAPLQVFIHGGYWQELSKEESSFAAPDFVTRGAAFAALGYGLASVHRLGEIVAMVRNAILWIFRHAAELGVDPQRIFLSGSSAGAHLAAMCVTDGWLPPALRPFDVIRGACLLSGIYDLEPLRHTYVGEQIGLTAAEAARNSPIRHVHGGAPPLIVARGDNETAAFAAQHRQFVSSLTRAGTPVADLVVSARNHFDLPLVLGDPETPLGRAVLTQMGLLSLPGNPALEVGSGRSPR
;
A
#
# COMPACT_ATOMS: atom_id res chain seq x y z
N MET A 1 53.07 -13.99 68.84
CA MET A 1 53.81 -14.50 67.67
C MET A 1 53.39 -13.71 66.43
N ALA A 2 54.40 -13.31 65.64
CA ALA A 2 54.43 -12.69 64.32
C ALA A 2 53.13 -12.26 63.59
N ARG A 3 52.99 -10.93 63.45
CA ARG A 3 52.84 -10.05 62.25
C ARG A 3 52.04 -10.44 60.96
N PRO A 4 51.59 -9.42 60.19
CA PRO A 4 50.36 -9.36 59.38
C PRO A 4 50.60 -9.12 57.86
N VAL A 5 49.55 -9.08 57.03
CA VAL A 5 49.57 -8.55 55.63
C VAL A 5 48.17 -7.97 55.30
N ARG A 6 47.99 -6.65 55.34
CA ARG A 6 48.03 -5.62 54.26
C ARG A 6 46.86 -5.63 53.26
N THR A 7 46.23 -4.45 53.20
CA THR A 7 45.37 -3.90 52.16
C THR A 7 46.16 -3.56 50.89
N HIS A 8 45.50 -3.64 49.72
CA HIS A 8 45.81 -2.78 48.58
C HIS A 8 44.58 -2.60 47.67
N ASP A 9 44.26 -1.32 47.43
CA ASP A 9 43.38 -0.84 46.37
C ASP A 9 43.99 -1.07 44.98
N GLY A 10 43.13 -1.22 43.98
CA GLY A 10 43.55 -1.30 42.58
C GLY A 10 42.38 -1.39 41.61
N THR A 11 41.90 -0.21 41.17
CA THR A 11 41.59 0.18 39.77
C THR A 11 40.75 -0.72 38.86
N GLY A 12 39.77 -0.09 38.19
CA GLY A 12 38.75 -0.75 37.38
C GLY A 12 39.22 -1.41 36.08
N ASN A 13 38.28 -2.10 35.45
CA ASN A 13 38.24 -2.30 34.01
C ASN A 13 36.79 -2.59 33.57
N ASP A 14 36.41 -1.95 32.47
CA ASP A 14 35.14 -2.09 31.78
C ASP A 14 34.92 -3.52 31.30
N GLY A 15 33.70 -4.03 31.52
CA GLY A 15 33.26 -5.34 31.07
C GLY A 15 31.87 -5.24 30.44
N THR A 16 31.85 -4.79 29.19
CA THR A 16 30.69 -4.89 28.30
C THR A 16 30.30 -6.37 28.14
N GLY A 17 29.05 -6.69 28.48
CA GLY A 17 28.51 -8.04 28.39
C GLY A 17 27.07 -8.01 27.93
N ASN A 18 26.91 -8.07 26.60
CA ASN A 18 25.66 -8.19 25.86
C ASN A 18 24.61 -9.10 26.52
N GLY A 19 23.64 -8.50 27.20
CA GLY A 19 22.35 -9.12 27.47
C GLY A 19 21.47 -9.01 26.23
N ARG A 20 21.60 -9.96 25.30
CA ARG A 20 20.59 -10.21 24.27
C ARG A 20 19.28 -10.53 24.98
N THR A 21 18.36 -9.57 25.02
CA THR A 21 16.97 -9.83 25.35
C THR A 21 16.35 -10.62 24.22
N THR A 22 16.22 -11.94 24.44
CA THR A 22 15.40 -12.81 23.62
C THR A 22 13.96 -12.32 23.69
N ALA A 23 13.42 -11.96 22.52
CA ALA A 23 12.02 -11.61 22.36
C ALA A 23 11.13 -12.73 22.91
N GLY A 24 10.18 -12.37 23.77
CA GLY A 24 9.19 -13.29 24.31
C GLY A 24 8.43 -13.97 23.18
N GLY A 25 8.47 -15.31 23.15
CA GLY A 25 7.66 -16.13 22.28
C GLY A 25 6.19 -15.93 22.64
N THR A 26 5.51 -15.04 21.93
CA THR A 26 4.05 -15.02 21.93
C THR A 26 3.60 -16.24 21.15
N SER A 27 2.73 -17.06 21.76
CA SER A 27 2.11 -18.17 21.04
C SER A 27 1.42 -17.63 19.78
N PRO A 28 1.48 -18.36 18.66
CA PRO A 28 0.79 -17.93 17.45
C PRO A 28 -0.71 -17.75 17.74
N PRO A 29 -1.39 -16.84 17.02
CA PRO A 29 -2.83 -16.69 17.12
C PRO A 29 -3.55 -18.05 17.01
N SER A 30 -4.64 -18.21 17.76
CA SER A 30 -5.38 -19.49 17.80
C SER A 30 -5.78 -20.00 16.42
N TRP A 31 -6.10 -19.10 15.48
CA TRP A 31 -6.48 -19.45 14.11
C TRP A 31 -5.35 -20.10 13.30
N GLU A 32 -4.08 -19.92 13.68
CA GLU A 32 -2.95 -20.52 12.96
C GLU A 32 -2.79 -22.03 13.22
N THR A 33 -3.47 -22.57 14.24
CA THR A 33 -3.28 -23.94 14.70
C THR A 33 -3.92 -25.01 13.82
N SER A 34 -4.95 -24.68 13.03
CA SER A 34 -5.62 -25.62 12.12
C SER A 34 -5.78 -25.05 10.71
N ARG A 35 -5.75 -25.91 9.68
CA ARG A 35 -5.90 -25.50 8.28
C ARG A 35 -7.23 -24.78 8.04
N GLU A 36 -8.32 -25.35 8.55
CA GLU A 36 -9.66 -24.79 8.41
C GLU A 36 -9.76 -23.37 8.99
N LEU A 37 -9.24 -23.16 10.21
CA LEU A 37 -9.26 -21.82 10.82
C LEU A 37 -8.37 -20.83 10.06
N ARG A 38 -7.25 -21.28 9.49
CA ARG A 38 -6.43 -20.43 8.60
C ARG A 38 -7.18 -20.06 7.33
N ASP A 39 -7.88 -21.01 6.71
CA ASP A 39 -8.67 -20.75 5.51
C ASP A 39 -9.78 -19.73 5.79
N GLN A 40 -10.50 -19.89 6.92
CA GLN A 40 -11.51 -18.92 7.36
C GLN A 40 -10.89 -17.55 7.67
N ALA A 41 -9.75 -17.51 8.37
CA ALA A 41 -9.09 -16.27 8.74
C ALA A 41 -8.55 -15.50 7.52
N TYR A 42 -8.22 -16.18 6.43
CA TYR A 42 -7.84 -15.58 5.14
C TYR A 42 -9.00 -15.46 4.15
N SER A 43 -10.24 -15.60 4.60
CA SER A 43 -11.44 -15.41 3.77
C SER A 43 -12.21 -14.15 4.20
N PRO A 44 -11.79 -12.94 3.75
CA PRO A 44 -12.50 -11.70 4.09
C PRO A 44 -13.95 -11.70 3.61
N SER A 45 -14.30 -12.51 2.60
CA SER A 45 -15.69 -12.72 2.16
C SER A 45 -16.62 -13.24 3.27
N LEU A 46 -16.09 -13.89 4.31
CA LEU A 46 -16.87 -14.36 5.46
C LEU A 46 -17.30 -13.22 6.41
N THR A 47 -16.75 -12.01 6.27
CA THR A 47 -17.13 -10.86 7.10
C THR A 47 -18.30 -10.05 6.53
N VAL A 48 -18.80 -10.44 5.35
CA VAL A 48 -19.90 -9.77 4.65
C VAL A 48 -20.96 -10.76 4.17
N PRO A 49 -22.23 -10.35 4.03
CA PRO A 49 -23.28 -11.24 3.52
C PRO A 49 -23.10 -11.63 2.05
N ASP A 50 -22.64 -10.70 1.21
CA ASP A 50 -22.40 -10.93 -0.22
C ASP A 50 -21.28 -10.03 -0.76
N MET A 51 -20.12 -10.64 -1.02
CA MET A 51 -18.98 -9.96 -1.65
C MET A 51 -19.30 -9.45 -3.06
N ARG A 52 -20.16 -10.14 -3.82
CA ARG A 52 -20.45 -9.81 -5.23
C ARG A 52 -21.13 -8.46 -5.38
N THR A 53 -21.87 -8.03 -4.36
CA THR A 53 -22.47 -6.70 -4.31
C THR A 53 -21.40 -5.61 -4.42
N TYR A 54 -20.30 -5.72 -3.67
CA TYR A 54 -19.20 -4.74 -3.73
C TYR A 54 -18.43 -4.82 -5.05
N LEU A 55 -18.17 -6.03 -5.56
CA LEU A 55 -17.50 -6.19 -6.86
C LEU A 55 -18.32 -5.61 -8.01
N ARG A 56 -19.65 -5.70 -7.96
CA ARG A 56 -20.53 -5.00 -8.91
C ARG A 56 -20.43 -3.48 -8.74
N MET A 57 -20.39 -2.97 -7.51
CA MET A 57 -20.15 -1.53 -7.29
C MET A 57 -18.81 -1.07 -7.88
N TYR A 58 -17.75 -1.89 -7.78
CA TYR A 58 -16.46 -1.59 -8.40
C TYR A 58 -16.59 -1.49 -9.92
N ALA A 59 -17.24 -2.48 -10.55
CA ALA A 59 -17.45 -2.53 -11.99
C ALA A 59 -18.31 -1.36 -12.48
N ASP A 60 -19.47 -1.12 -11.86
CA ASP A 60 -20.43 -0.08 -12.23
C ASP A 60 -19.78 1.31 -12.13
N ARG A 61 -19.16 1.63 -10.98
CA ARG A 61 -18.48 2.93 -10.81
C ARG A 61 -17.28 3.10 -11.74
N SER A 62 -16.58 2.03 -12.06
CA SER A 62 -15.46 2.08 -13.02
C SER A 62 -15.94 2.33 -14.44
N ALA A 63 -17.06 1.71 -14.83
CA ALA A 63 -17.71 1.96 -16.11
C ALA A 63 -18.22 3.40 -16.19
N ASP A 64 -18.87 3.90 -15.13
CA ASP A 64 -19.34 5.28 -15.04
C ASP A 64 -18.18 6.28 -15.14
N ALA A 65 -17.06 6.04 -14.46
CA ALA A 65 -15.87 6.88 -14.57
C ALA A 65 -15.35 6.93 -16.03
N ARG A 66 -15.29 5.78 -16.72
CA ARG A 66 -14.88 5.71 -18.14
C ARG A 66 -15.90 6.30 -19.10
N ALA A 67 -17.17 6.37 -18.72
CA ALA A 67 -18.22 7.00 -19.53
C ALA A 67 -18.25 8.52 -19.38
N THR A 68 -17.78 9.05 -18.24
CA THR A 68 -17.96 10.47 -17.86
C THR A 68 -16.68 11.29 -17.88
N LEU A 69 -15.51 10.65 -17.76
CA LEU A 69 -14.21 11.33 -17.74
C LEU A 69 -13.41 11.02 -19.01
N PRO A 70 -12.53 11.94 -19.45
CA PRO A 70 -11.51 11.61 -20.43
C PRO A 70 -10.59 10.52 -19.89
N TRP A 71 -10.33 9.50 -20.70
CA TRP A 71 -9.37 8.46 -20.35
C TRP A 71 -8.75 7.83 -21.60
N LYS A 72 -7.64 7.11 -21.40
CA LYS A 72 -7.01 6.27 -22.41
C LYS A 72 -6.45 5.01 -21.80
N GLU A 73 -6.41 3.94 -22.57
CA GLU A 73 -5.62 2.76 -22.21
C GLU A 73 -4.16 2.97 -22.64
N ILE A 74 -3.22 2.65 -21.76
CA ILE A 74 -1.78 2.79 -22.01
C ILE A 74 -1.08 1.47 -21.71
N SER A 75 -0.20 1.04 -22.62
CA SER A 75 0.67 -0.12 -22.41
C SER A 75 1.96 0.31 -21.69
N TYR A 76 2.34 -0.42 -20.64
CA TYR A 76 3.63 -0.28 -19.99
C TYR A 76 4.54 -1.51 -20.21
N GLY A 77 4.02 -2.52 -20.92
CA GLY A 77 4.74 -3.71 -21.33
C GLY A 77 4.08 -4.38 -22.53
N ASP A 78 4.49 -5.60 -22.84
CA ASP A 78 4.18 -6.27 -24.11
C ASP A 78 2.85 -7.05 -24.09
N THR A 79 2.31 -7.33 -22.90
CA THR A 79 1.10 -8.15 -22.75
C THR A 79 -0.15 -7.31 -22.53
N SER A 80 -1.33 -7.90 -22.79
CA SER A 80 -2.62 -7.26 -22.48
C SER A 80 -2.79 -6.98 -20.99
N ALA A 81 -2.15 -7.78 -20.13
CA ALA A 81 -2.15 -7.58 -18.68
C ALA A 81 -1.28 -6.39 -18.26
N GLN A 82 -0.29 -5.98 -19.07
CA GLN A 82 0.61 -4.87 -18.79
C GLN A 82 0.10 -3.55 -19.33
N ARG A 83 -1.14 -3.22 -18.95
CA ARG A 83 -1.87 -2.03 -19.37
C ARG A 83 -2.52 -1.34 -18.19
N LEU A 84 -2.79 -0.04 -18.33
CA LEU A 84 -3.50 0.76 -17.34
C LEU A 84 -4.57 1.62 -18.01
N HIS A 85 -5.64 1.92 -17.27
CA HIS A 85 -6.55 3.01 -17.62
C HIS A 85 -6.03 4.29 -16.99
N PHE A 86 -5.69 5.26 -17.84
CA PHE A 86 -5.18 6.55 -17.42
C PHE A 86 -6.25 7.63 -17.60
N PHE A 87 -6.51 8.37 -16.53
CA PHE A 87 -7.38 9.53 -16.49
C PHE A 87 -6.49 10.75 -16.24
N PRO A 88 -6.25 11.60 -17.26
CA PRO A 88 -5.44 12.79 -17.10
C PRO A 88 -6.12 13.81 -16.18
N ALA A 89 -5.31 14.60 -15.47
CA ALA A 89 -5.78 15.81 -14.83
C ALA A 89 -6.08 16.89 -15.88
N ALA A 90 -6.84 17.92 -15.49
CA ALA A 90 -7.11 19.07 -16.37
C ALA A 90 -5.87 19.98 -16.57
N GLY A 91 -4.99 20.06 -15.57
CA GLY A 91 -3.78 20.88 -15.59
C GLY A 91 -2.50 20.06 -15.78
N PRO A 92 -1.40 20.70 -16.22
CA PRO A 92 -0.07 20.06 -16.28
C PRO A 92 0.50 19.82 -14.88
N ASP A 93 1.59 19.05 -14.81
CA ASP A 93 2.36 18.77 -13.58
C ASP A 93 1.48 18.29 -12.41
N ALA A 94 0.47 17.48 -12.73
CA ALA A 94 -0.51 17.03 -11.77
C ALA A 94 0.07 15.93 -10.87
N PRO A 95 -0.38 15.83 -9.60
CA PRO A 95 -0.13 14.63 -8.81
C PRO A 95 -0.86 13.45 -9.44
N LEU A 96 -0.29 12.25 -9.32
CA LEU A 96 -0.87 11.01 -9.83
C LEU A 96 -1.21 10.06 -8.69
N GLN A 97 -2.45 9.58 -8.65
CA GLN A 97 -2.84 8.43 -7.86
C GLN A 97 -2.88 7.17 -8.75
N VAL A 98 -1.99 6.22 -8.50
CA VAL A 98 -2.04 4.87 -9.10
C VAL A 98 -2.79 3.94 -8.16
N PHE A 99 -3.83 3.26 -8.62
CA PHE A 99 -4.56 2.25 -7.86
C PHE A 99 -4.24 0.84 -8.37
N ILE A 100 -3.91 -0.06 -7.45
CA ILE A 100 -3.52 -1.45 -7.70
C ILE A 100 -4.58 -2.37 -7.10
N HIS A 101 -5.27 -3.12 -7.95
CA HIS A 101 -6.40 -3.94 -7.52
C HIS A 101 -6.01 -5.15 -6.67
N GLY A 102 -6.98 -5.65 -5.90
CA GLY A 102 -6.86 -6.85 -5.08
C GLY A 102 -7.19 -8.12 -5.84
N GLY A 103 -7.87 -9.07 -5.19
CA GLY A 103 -8.30 -10.32 -5.80
C GLY A 103 -7.31 -11.47 -5.63
N TYR A 104 -6.53 -11.50 -4.54
CA TYR A 104 -5.58 -12.58 -4.23
C TYR A 104 -4.60 -12.93 -5.37
N TRP A 105 -4.27 -11.97 -6.22
CA TRP A 105 -3.50 -12.16 -7.46
C TRP A 105 -4.14 -13.13 -8.46
N GLN A 106 -5.38 -13.57 -8.24
CA GLN A 106 -6.09 -14.60 -9.00
C GLN A 106 -7.26 -14.04 -9.82
N GLU A 107 -7.81 -12.89 -9.42
CA GLU A 107 -9.02 -12.31 -9.99
C GLU A 107 -8.96 -10.78 -10.01
N LEU A 108 -10.02 -10.17 -10.55
CA LEU A 108 -10.16 -8.74 -10.85
C LEU A 108 -9.18 -8.25 -11.92
N SER A 109 -9.37 -7.01 -12.35
CA SER A 109 -8.54 -6.39 -13.36
C SER A 109 -8.58 -4.86 -13.27
N LYS A 110 -7.90 -4.19 -14.19
CA LYS A 110 -8.02 -2.73 -14.39
C LYS A 110 -9.44 -2.28 -14.78
N GLU A 111 -10.27 -3.18 -15.32
CA GLU A 111 -11.63 -2.88 -15.77
C GLU A 111 -12.56 -2.48 -14.62
N GLU A 112 -12.40 -3.10 -13.44
CA GLU A 112 -13.18 -2.83 -12.23
C GLU A 112 -12.43 -1.91 -11.25
N SER A 113 -11.40 -1.20 -11.70
CA SER A 113 -10.45 -0.50 -10.81
C SER A 113 -10.38 1.01 -11.03
N SER A 114 -11.31 1.57 -11.80
CA SER A 114 -11.41 3.02 -12.07
C SER A 114 -12.43 3.73 -11.18
N PHE A 115 -13.05 3.03 -10.23
CA PHE A 115 -14.17 3.55 -9.41
C PHE A 115 -13.84 4.81 -8.60
N ALA A 116 -12.57 5.04 -8.26
CA ALA A 116 -12.12 6.21 -7.49
C ALA A 116 -11.62 7.36 -8.39
N ALA A 117 -11.51 7.15 -9.71
CA ALA A 117 -10.98 8.18 -10.61
C ALA A 117 -11.71 9.53 -10.51
N PRO A 118 -13.06 9.60 -10.39
CA PRO A 118 -13.76 10.87 -10.23
C PRO A 118 -13.30 11.68 -9.01
N ASP A 119 -13.04 11.03 -7.88
CA ASP A 119 -12.66 11.69 -6.63
C ASP A 119 -11.30 12.41 -6.74
N PHE A 120 -10.40 11.88 -7.56
CA PHE A 120 -9.06 12.43 -7.78
C PHE A 120 -9.04 13.44 -8.93
N VAL A 121 -9.65 13.09 -10.07
CA VAL A 121 -9.66 13.91 -11.29
C VAL A 121 -10.36 15.25 -11.05
N THR A 122 -11.49 15.24 -10.34
CA THR A 122 -12.21 16.48 -9.99
C THR A 122 -11.45 17.39 -9.02
N ARG A 123 -10.40 16.87 -8.38
CA ARG A 123 -9.50 17.62 -7.48
C ARG A 123 -8.17 18.00 -8.13
N GLY A 124 -8.04 17.81 -9.45
CA GLY A 124 -6.85 18.20 -10.20
C GLY A 124 -5.70 17.18 -10.13
N ALA A 125 -5.98 15.94 -9.73
CA ALA A 125 -5.01 14.84 -9.80
C ALA A 125 -5.28 13.94 -11.01
N ALA A 126 -4.23 13.39 -11.61
CA ALA A 126 -4.38 12.28 -12.54
C ALA A 126 -4.66 10.98 -11.76
N PHE A 127 -5.32 10.03 -12.42
CA PHE A 127 -5.60 8.71 -11.84
C PHE A 127 -5.19 7.60 -12.81
N ALA A 128 -4.60 6.52 -12.30
CA ALA A 128 -4.27 5.33 -13.08
C ALA A 128 -4.81 4.07 -12.41
N ALA A 129 -5.71 3.35 -13.08
CA ALA A 129 -6.08 1.99 -12.68
C ALA A 129 -5.11 1.00 -13.33
N LEU A 130 -4.23 0.39 -12.52
CA LEU A 130 -3.16 -0.46 -13.02
C LEU A 130 -3.64 -1.91 -13.22
N GLY A 131 -3.43 -2.46 -14.41
CA GLY A 131 -3.57 -3.90 -14.68
C GLY A 131 -2.24 -4.62 -14.49
N TYR A 132 -2.30 -5.89 -14.12
CA TYR A 132 -1.14 -6.80 -14.03
C TYR A 132 -1.57 -8.26 -14.30
N GLY A 133 -0.61 -9.15 -14.56
CA GLY A 133 -0.88 -10.56 -14.84
C GLY A 133 -1.32 -11.34 -13.60
N LEU A 134 -2.14 -12.38 -13.77
CA LEU A 134 -2.70 -13.16 -12.66
C LEU A 134 -1.96 -14.48 -12.43
N ALA A 135 -2.12 -15.03 -11.22
CA ALA A 135 -1.44 -16.22 -10.71
C ALA A 135 -1.82 -17.53 -11.45
N SER A 136 -2.89 -17.49 -12.26
CA SER A 136 -3.22 -18.58 -13.18
C SER A 136 -2.21 -18.75 -14.32
N VAL A 137 -1.45 -17.69 -14.63
CA VAL A 137 -0.46 -17.67 -15.72
C VAL A 137 0.94 -17.31 -15.21
N HIS A 138 1.04 -16.52 -14.15
CA HIS A 138 2.29 -15.94 -13.66
C HIS A 138 2.62 -16.38 -12.23
N ARG A 139 3.90 -16.53 -11.92
CA ARG A 139 4.37 -16.67 -10.54
C ARG A 139 4.30 -15.33 -9.83
N LEU A 140 4.11 -15.35 -8.50
CA LEU A 140 3.97 -14.12 -7.71
C LEU A 140 5.14 -13.14 -7.90
N GLY A 141 6.37 -13.64 -8.05
CA GLY A 141 7.53 -12.78 -8.31
C GLY A 141 7.46 -12.05 -9.66
N GLU A 142 6.86 -12.66 -10.68
CA GLU A 142 6.64 -12.03 -12.00
C GLU A 142 5.56 -10.95 -11.90
N ILE A 143 4.48 -11.22 -11.15
CA ILE A 143 3.43 -10.23 -10.88
C ILE A 143 4.00 -9.00 -10.15
N VAL A 144 4.82 -9.23 -9.11
CA VAL A 144 5.54 -8.15 -8.41
C VAL A 144 6.44 -7.37 -9.37
N ALA A 145 7.16 -8.06 -10.26
CA ALA A 145 8.01 -7.40 -11.26
C ALA A 145 7.20 -6.57 -12.27
N MET A 146 6.03 -7.05 -12.72
CA MET A 146 5.16 -6.30 -13.62
C MET A 146 4.71 -4.98 -13.01
N VAL A 147 4.24 -4.99 -11.76
CA VAL A 147 3.81 -3.77 -11.07
C VAL A 147 4.97 -2.80 -10.86
N ARG A 148 6.13 -3.30 -10.41
CA ARG A 148 7.35 -2.49 -10.28
C ARG A 148 7.78 -1.84 -11.60
N ASN A 149 7.75 -2.61 -12.69
CA ASN A 149 8.06 -2.10 -14.03
C ASN A 149 7.04 -1.04 -14.46
N ALA A 150 5.76 -1.22 -14.14
CA ALA A 150 4.74 -0.21 -14.42
C ALA A 150 5.02 1.11 -13.70
N ILE A 151 5.36 1.07 -12.40
CA ILE A 151 5.65 2.28 -11.63
C ILE A 151 6.90 2.98 -12.17
N LEU A 152 7.97 2.23 -12.48
CA LEU A 152 9.17 2.81 -13.09
C LEU A 152 8.89 3.38 -14.49
N TRP A 153 8.02 2.73 -15.28
CA TRP A 153 7.59 3.23 -16.58
C TRP A 153 6.81 4.55 -16.43
N ILE A 154 5.84 4.62 -15.51
CA ILE A 154 5.08 5.83 -15.20
C ILE A 154 6.01 6.98 -14.83
N PHE A 155 6.97 6.73 -13.92
CA PHE A 155 7.94 7.74 -13.50
C PHE A 155 8.78 8.29 -14.68
N ARG A 156 9.22 7.40 -15.58
CA ARG A 156 10.01 7.80 -16.76
C ARG A 156 9.20 8.58 -17.79
N HIS A 157 7.89 8.38 -17.86
CA HIS A 157 7.00 9.01 -18.83
C HIS A 157 6.08 10.06 -18.18
N ALA A 158 6.36 10.49 -16.94
CA ALA A 158 5.50 11.37 -16.17
C ALA A 158 5.18 12.68 -16.93
N ALA A 159 6.18 13.30 -17.54
CA ALA A 159 6.01 14.51 -18.35
C ALA A 159 5.04 14.31 -19.54
N GLU A 160 5.13 13.17 -20.24
CA GLU A 160 4.23 12.83 -21.36
C GLU A 160 2.79 12.56 -20.90
N LEU A 161 2.64 12.17 -19.63
CA LEU A 161 1.36 11.96 -18.97
C LEU A 161 0.78 13.25 -18.37
N GLY A 162 1.53 14.37 -18.38
CA GLY A 162 1.15 15.61 -17.69
C GLY A 162 1.22 15.47 -16.15
N VAL A 163 2.03 14.54 -15.66
CA VAL A 163 2.23 14.22 -14.25
C VAL A 163 3.56 14.77 -13.78
N ASP A 164 3.57 15.36 -12.58
CA ASP A 164 4.82 15.72 -11.91
C ASP A 164 5.51 14.43 -11.39
N PRO A 165 6.72 14.07 -11.86
CA PRO A 165 7.43 12.87 -11.41
C PRO A 165 7.73 12.88 -9.90
N GLN A 166 7.73 14.06 -9.27
CA GLN A 166 7.88 14.21 -7.82
C GLN A 166 6.55 14.14 -7.07
N ARG A 167 5.45 13.69 -7.69
CA ARG A 167 4.10 13.61 -7.09
C ARG A 167 3.33 12.36 -7.51
N ILE A 168 4.02 11.22 -7.57
CA ILE A 168 3.41 9.90 -7.83
C ILE A 168 3.09 9.22 -6.49
N PHE A 169 1.83 8.81 -6.33
CA PHE A 169 1.30 8.15 -5.14
C PHE A 169 0.67 6.81 -5.50
N LEU A 170 0.83 5.83 -4.63
CA LEU A 170 0.25 4.51 -4.82
C LEU A 170 -0.90 4.27 -3.85
N SER A 171 -1.89 3.51 -4.27
CA SER A 171 -2.84 2.87 -3.40
C SER A 171 -3.09 1.46 -3.89
N GLY A 172 -3.36 0.56 -2.97
CA GLY A 172 -3.73 -0.79 -3.33
C GLY A 172 -4.65 -1.40 -2.30
N SER A 173 -5.47 -2.34 -2.73
CA SER A 173 -6.37 -3.08 -1.85
C SER A 173 -5.98 -4.55 -1.80
N SER A 174 -5.92 -5.13 -0.59
CA SER A 174 -5.68 -6.56 -0.39
C SER A 174 -4.36 -7.01 -1.04
N ALA A 175 -4.40 -7.95 -2.00
CA ALA A 175 -3.27 -8.32 -2.85
C ALA A 175 -2.60 -7.13 -3.57
N GLY A 176 -3.33 -6.08 -3.90
CA GLY A 176 -2.81 -4.84 -4.45
C GLY A 176 -2.09 -3.97 -3.42
N ALA A 177 -2.52 -3.99 -2.15
CA ALA A 177 -1.79 -3.35 -1.05
C ALA A 177 -0.45 -4.06 -0.81
N HIS A 178 -0.43 -5.39 -0.92
CA HIS A 178 0.82 -6.17 -0.95
C HIS A 178 1.74 -5.71 -2.09
N LEU A 179 1.22 -5.58 -3.32
CA LEU A 179 2.01 -5.16 -4.49
C LEU A 179 2.54 -3.73 -4.33
N ALA A 180 1.71 -2.79 -3.85
CA ALA A 180 2.12 -1.44 -3.52
C ALA A 180 3.22 -1.42 -2.44
N ALA A 181 3.09 -2.26 -1.41
CA ALA A 181 4.10 -2.42 -0.36
C ALA A 181 5.43 -2.96 -0.93
N MET A 182 5.39 -3.88 -1.90
CA MET A 182 6.60 -4.35 -2.60
C MET A 182 7.25 -3.28 -3.49
N CYS A 183 6.50 -2.29 -3.98
CA CYS A 183 7.06 -1.17 -4.76
C CYS A 183 7.86 -0.19 -3.90
N VAL A 184 7.51 -0.06 -2.61
CA VAL A 184 8.19 0.89 -1.70
C VAL A 184 9.41 0.29 -0.99
N THR A 185 9.77 -0.97 -1.27
CA THR A 185 11.00 -1.60 -0.78
C THR A 185 12.21 -1.24 -1.62
N ASP A 186 13.41 -1.32 -1.04
CA ASP A 186 14.67 -1.18 -1.78
C ASP A 186 14.99 -2.38 -2.72
N GLY A 187 16.05 -2.23 -3.52
CA GLY A 187 16.73 -3.34 -4.21
C GLY A 187 16.19 -3.75 -5.58
N TRP A 188 15.14 -3.09 -6.08
CA TRP A 188 14.58 -3.37 -7.42
C TRP A 188 14.73 -2.21 -8.42
N LEU A 189 14.97 -0.99 -7.92
CA LEU A 189 15.21 0.18 -8.75
C LEU A 189 16.65 0.21 -9.28
N PRO A 190 16.91 0.94 -10.38
CA PRO A 190 18.27 1.24 -10.83
C PRO A 190 19.10 1.87 -9.70
N PRO A 191 20.43 1.66 -9.63
CA PRO A 191 21.26 2.08 -8.49
C PRO A 191 21.20 3.58 -8.13
N ALA A 192 20.82 4.44 -9.08
CA ALA A 192 20.70 5.88 -8.87
C ALA A 192 19.36 6.31 -8.25
N LEU A 193 18.41 5.39 -8.09
CA LEU A 193 17.05 5.67 -7.60
C LEU A 193 16.76 4.89 -6.32
N ARG A 194 16.09 5.55 -5.40
CA ARG A 194 15.48 4.98 -4.21
C ARG A 194 13.96 5.05 -4.33
N PRO A 195 13.22 4.25 -3.55
CA PRO A 195 11.76 4.27 -3.59
C PRO A 195 11.15 5.67 -3.44
N PHE A 196 11.70 6.51 -2.56
CA PHE A 196 11.21 7.88 -2.32
C PHE A 196 11.44 8.85 -3.49
N ASP A 197 12.37 8.54 -4.40
CA ASP A 197 12.62 9.33 -5.61
C ASP A 197 11.52 9.11 -6.66
N VAL A 198 10.83 7.96 -6.59
CA VAL A 198 9.84 7.51 -7.58
C VAL A 198 8.42 7.58 -7.01
N ILE A 199 8.25 7.33 -5.71
CA ILE A 199 6.96 7.22 -5.03
C ILE A 199 6.99 8.15 -3.82
N ARG A 200 6.07 9.11 -3.75
CA ARG A 200 6.00 10.10 -2.66
C ARG A 200 5.17 9.67 -1.47
N GLY A 201 4.30 8.69 -1.66
CA GLY A 201 3.44 8.16 -0.62
C GLY A 201 2.69 6.93 -1.12
N ALA A 202 2.31 6.05 -0.20
CA ALA A 202 1.44 4.93 -0.53
C ALA A 202 0.36 4.70 0.53
N CYS A 203 -0.84 4.33 0.08
CA CYS A 203 -1.97 3.93 0.91
C CYS A 203 -2.28 2.44 0.73
N LEU A 204 -2.12 1.66 1.80
CA LEU A 204 -2.18 0.20 1.79
C LEU A 204 -3.47 -0.24 2.49
N LEU A 205 -4.49 -0.60 1.71
CA LEU A 205 -5.83 -0.92 2.20
C LEU A 205 -5.97 -2.43 2.43
N SER A 206 -6.20 -2.83 3.68
CA SER A 206 -6.48 -4.22 4.07
C SER A 206 -5.49 -5.23 3.46
N GLY A 207 -4.20 -4.92 3.50
CA GLY A 207 -3.16 -5.71 2.84
C GLY A 207 -2.69 -6.95 3.61
N ILE A 208 -1.91 -7.78 2.91
CA ILE A 208 -1.19 -8.93 3.45
C ILE A 208 0.31 -8.66 3.28
N TYR A 209 1.08 -8.74 4.36
CA TYR A 209 2.48 -8.27 4.38
C TYR A 209 3.48 -9.33 4.81
N ASP A 210 3.02 -10.38 5.50
CA ASP A 210 3.70 -11.66 5.67
C ASP A 210 2.94 -12.76 4.93
N LEU A 211 3.57 -13.38 3.93
CA LEU A 211 2.94 -14.42 3.14
C LEU A 211 3.15 -15.82 3.71
N GLU A 212 3.99 -16.00 4.74
CA GLU A 212 4.26 -17.33 5.29
C GLU A 212 2.98 -18.00 5.84
N PRO A 213 2.11 -17.34 6.62
CA PRO A 213 0.89 -18.00 7.07
C PRO A 213 -0.09 -18.27 5.91
N LEU A 214 -0.14 -17.40 4.90
CA LEU A 214 -0.98 -17.55 3.71
C LEU A 214 -0.61 -18.81 2.91
N ARG A 215 0.67 -19.19 2.90
CA ARG A 215 1.15 -20.41 2.24
C ARG A 215 0.44 -21.67 2.71
N HIS A 216 -0.07 -21.66 3.94
CA HIS A 216 -0.73 -22.80 4.58
C HIS A 216 -2.26 -22.72 4.50
N THR A 217 -2.78 -22.03 3.48
CA THR A 217 -4.21 -21.83 3.19
C THR A 217 -4.57 -22.30 1.78
N TYR A 218 -5.86 -22.35 1.47
CA TYR A 218 -6.38 -22.63 0.14
C TYR A 218 -5.85 -21.63 -0.91
N VAL A 219 -5.68 -20.36 -0.53
CA VAL A 219 -5.10 -19.33 -1.42
C VAL A 219 -3.65 -19.66 -1.75
N GLY A 220 -2.85 -19.96 -0.73
CA GLY A 220 -1.43 -20.31 -0.90
C GLY A 220 -1.26 -21.54 -1.78
N GLU A 221 -2.13 -22.53 -1.62
CA GLU A 221 -2.19 -23.73 -2.46
C GLU A 221 -2.57 -23.41 -3.91
N GLN A 222 -3.61 -22.59 -4.14
CA GLN A 222 -4.09 -22.22 -5.47
C GLN A 222 -3.05 -21.49 -6.31
N ILE A 223 -2.31 -20.54 -5.72
CA ILE A 223 -1.25 -19.82 -6.43
C ILE A 223 0.08 -20.58 -6.44
N GLY A 224 0.11 -21.79 -5.86
CA GLY A 224 1.30 -22.62 -5.72
C GLY A 224 2.43 -21.92 -4.97
N LEU A 225 2.12 -21.18 -3.90
CA LEU A 225 3.06 -20.35 -3.16
C LEU A 225 4.11 -21.22 -2.47
N THR A 226 5.37 -21.11 -2.90
CA THR A 226 6.48 -21.80 -2.23
C THR A 226 6.96 -21.02 -1.01
N ALA A 227 7.64 -21.69 -0.07
CA ALA A 227 8.25 -21.02 1.07
C ALA A 227 9.29 -19.95 0.63
N ALA A 228 10.02 -20.23 -0.45
CA ALA A 228 11.00 -19.30 -0.99
C ALA A 228 10.34 -18.05 -1.62
N GLU A 229 9.20 -18.20 -2.30
CA GLU A 229 8.44 -17.06 -2.81
C GLU A 229 7.74 -16.29 -1.69
N ALA A 230 7.17 -16.98 -0.70
CA ALA A 230 6.60 -16.32 0.47
C ALA A 230 7.65 -15.46 1.17
N ALA A 231 8.84 -16.00 1.42
CA ALA A 231 9.94 -15.25 2.02
C ALA A 231 10.40 -14.06 1.16
N ARG A 232 10.56 -14.24 -0.16
CA ARG A 232 11.00 -13.15 -1.06
C ARG A 232 9.94 -12.07 -1.26
N ASN A 233 8.67 -12.44 -1.24
CA ASN A 233 7.55 -11.52 -1.51
C ASN A 233 6.77 -11.18 -0.23
N SER A 234 7.38 -11.21 0.95
CA SER A 234 6.74 -10.67 2.17
C SER A 234 7.28 -9.26 2.44
N PRO A 235 6.52 -8.18 2.14
CA PRO A 235 6.96 -6.80 2.39
C PRO A 235 7.47 -6.57 3.81
N ILE A 236 6.91 -7.26 4.81
CA ILE A 236 7.33 -7.12 6.22
C ILE A 236 8.81 -7.47 6.45
N ARG A 237 9.40 -8.29 5.57
CA ARG A 237 10.82 -8.70 5.63
C ARG A 237 11.78 -7.70 4.97
N HIS A 238 11.23 -6.71 4.27
CA HIS A 238 11.98 -5.72 3.49
C HIS A 238 11.80 -4.30 4.02
N VAL A 239 11.20 -4.16 5.21
CA VAL A 239 10.95 -2.85 5.84
C VAL A 239 12.27 -2.13 6.13
N HIS A 240 12.30 -0.83 5.83
CA HIS A 240 13.44 0.05 6.06
C HIS A 240 12.99 1.50 6.30
N GLY A 241 13.81 2.29 7.00
CA GLY A 241 13.49 3.69 7.32
C GLY A 241 13.53 4.68 6.15
N GLY A 242 13.95 4.23 4.96
CA GLY A 242 14.02 5.05 3.74
C GLY A 242 12.79 4.98 2.85
N ALA A 243 11.73 4.27 3.27
CA ALA A 243 10.48 4.20 2.52
C ALA A 243 9.71 5.54 2.56
N PRO A 244 8.90 5.86 1.53
CA PRO A 244 7.98 6.98 1.57
C PRO A 244 7.01 6.94 2.76
N PRO A 245 6.39 8.06 3.14
CA PRO A 245 5.27 8.07 4.08
C PRO A 245 4.17 7.10 3.65
N LEU A 246 3.76 6.22 4.57
CA LEU A 246 2.75 5.21 4.33
C LEU A 246 1.48 5.50 5.13
N ILE A 247 0.33 5.26 4.51
CA ILE A 247 -0.94 5.09 5.20
C ILE A 247 -1.23 3.60 5.18
N VAL A 248 -1.31 2.95 6.34
CA VAL A 248 -1.76 1.55 6.44
C VAL A 248 -3.15 1.58 7.02
N ALA A 249 -4.13 1.18 6.22
CA ALA A 249 -5.54 1.28 6.57
C ALA A 249 -6.24 -0.07 6.48
N ARG A 250 -7.24 -0.29 7.34
CA ARG A 250 -8.18 -1.41 7.23
C ARG A 250 -9.56 -1.00 7.73
N GLY A 251 -10.59 -1.75 7.35
CA GLY A 251 -11.89 -1.69 7.99
C GLY A 251 -11.84 -2.26 9.42
N ASP A 252 -12.77 -1.83 10.28
CA ASP A 252 -12.97 -2.45 11.59
C ASP A 252 -13.63 -3.84 11.48
N ASN A 253 -14.47 -4.06 10.47
CA ASN A 253 -15.05 -5.36 10.13
C ASN A 253 -14.13 -6.18 9.21
N GLU A 254 -13.06 -6.69 9.81
CA GLU A 254 -12.03 -7.51 9.16
C GLU A 254 -11.79 -8.81 9.91
N THR A 255 -11.23 -9.79 9.21
CA THR A 255 -10.85 -11.07 9.83
C THR A 255 -9.69 -10.90 10.81
N ALA A 256 -9.53 -11.87 11.70
CA ALA A 256 -8.44 -11.88 12.67
C ALA A 256 -7.04 -11.89 11.99
N ALA A 257 -6.88 -12.57 10.85
CA ALA A 257 -5.59 -12.60 10.15
C ALA A 257 -5.26 -11.26 9.51
N PHE A 258 -6.20 -10.60 8.82
CA PHE A 258 -5.95 -9.28 8.24
C PHE A 258 -5.72 -8.21 9.31
N ALA A 259 -6.43 -8.28 10.43
CA ALA A 259 -6.15 -7.42 11.59
C ALA A 259 -4.76 -7.68 12.19
N ALA A 260 -4.28 -8.93 12.20
CA ALA A 260 -2.93 -9.27 12.63
C ALA A 260 -1.85 -8.77 11.67
N GLN A 261 -2.03 -8.99 10.35
CA GLN A 261 -1.16 -8.49 9.27
C GLN A 261 -0.98 -6.98 9.38
N HIS A 262 -2.08 -6.24 9.54
CA HIS A 262 -2.09 -4.79 9.75
C HIS A 262 -1.23 -4.38 10.95
N ARG A 263 -1.51 -4.92 12.14
CA ARG A 263 -0.80 -4.57 13.38
C ARG A 263 0.69 -4.90 13.29
N GLN A 264 1.03 -6.09 12.76
CA GLN A 264 2.42 -6.54 12.64
C GLN A 264 3.20 -5.66 11.66
N PHE A 265 2.59 -5.30 10.53
CA PHE A 265 3.26 -4.47 9.53
C PHE A 265 3.44 -3.03 10.00
N VAL A 266 2.40 -2.39 10.56
CA VAL A 266 2.52 -1.06 11.19
C VAL A 266 3.63 -1.07 12.24
N SER A 267 3.63 -2.06 13.13
CA SER A 267 4.65 -2.19 14.18
C SER A 267 6.06 -2.32 13.61
N SER A 268 6.24 -3.07 12.53
CA SER A 268 7.53 -3.20 11.83
C SER A 268 7.97 -1.90 11.17
N LEU A 269 7.07 -1.21 10.48
CA LEU A 269 7.33 0.10 9.85
C LEU A 269 7.73 1.15 10.89
N THR A 270 6.98 1.26 11.99
CA THR A 270 7.29 2.19 13.08
C THR A 270 8.66 1.90 13.69
N ARG A 271 8.98 0.62 13.96
CA ARG A 271 10.31 0.23 14.49
C ARG A 271 11.46 0.59 13.57
N ALA A 272 11.24 0.55 12.25
CA ALA A 272 12.26 0.90 11.26
C ALA A 272 12.36 2.41 11.00
N GLY A 273 11.51 3.23 11.62
CA GLY A 273 11.49 4.68 11.44
C GLY A 273 10.76 5.16 10.18
N THR A 274 10.00 4.30 9.51
CA THR A 274 9.16 4.71 8.37
C THR A 274 8.00 5.59 8.88
N PRO A 275 7.75 6.79 8.31
CA PRO A 275 6.58 7.57 8.64
C PRO A 275 5.30 6.81 8.28
N VAL A 276 4.48 6.47 9.27
CA VAL A 276 3.28 5.65 9.07
C VAL A 276 2.06 6.25 9.77
N ALA A 277 0.98 6.40 9.03
CA ALA A 277 -0.36 6.63 9.57
C ALA A 277 -1.09 5.28 9.70
N ASP A 278 -1.42 4.90 10.93
CA ASP A 278 -2.21 3.70 11.25
C ASP A 278 -3.70 4.07 11.32
N LEU A 279 -4.49 3.55 10.38
CA LEU A 279 -5.93 3.83 10.29
C LEU A 279 -6.76 2.54 10.40
N VAL A 280 -7.64 2.49 11.40
CA VAL A 280 -8.74 1.54 11.45
C VAL A 280 -10.03 2.32 11.23
N VAL A 281 -10.68 2.09 10.09
CA VAL A 281 -11.84 2.89 9.65
C VAL A 281 -13.12 2.21 10.11
N SER A 282 -13.88 2.91 10.95
CA SER A 282 -15.12 2.40 11.53
C SER A 282 -16.19 2.12 10.48
N ALA A 283 -17.02 1.10 10.72
CA ALA A 283 -18.12 0.68 9.86
C ALA A 283 -17.69 0.41 8.41
N ARG A 284 -16.47 -0.10 8.23
CA ARG A 284 -15.93 -0.50 6.94
C ARG A 284 -15.44 -1.94 6.99
N ASN A 285 -15.57 -2.63 5.87
CA ASN A 285 -15.09 -3.98 5.67
C ASN A 285 -14.05 -4.01 4.55
N HIS A 286 -13.55 -5.21 4.26
CA HIS A 286 -12.51 -5.45 3.25
C HIS A 286 -12.86 -4.90 1.85
N PHE A 287 -14.15 -4.87 1.50
CA PHE A 287 -14.64 -4.60 0.15
C PHE A 287 -15.27 -3.21 -0.04
N ASP A 288 -15.63 -2.49 1.01
CA ASP A 288 -16.14 -1.13 0.87
C ASP A 288 -15.12 -0.05 1.25
N LEU A 289 -14.06 -0.42 1.96
CA LEU A 289 -12.94 0.48 2.28
C LEU A 289 -12.31 1.10 1.00
N PRO A 290 -12.05 0.35 -0.10
CA PRO A 290 -11.50 0.96 -1.31
C PRO A 290 -12.42 1.99 -1.96
N LEU A 291 -13.75 1.82 -1.83
CA LEU A 291 -14.73 2.73 -2.44
C LEU A 291 -14.74 4.14 -1.86
N VAL A 292 -14.06 4.37 -0.74
CA VAL A 292 -13.94 5.68 -0.08
C VAL A 292 -12.51 6.22 -0.11
N LEU A 293 -11.65 5.67 -0.97
CA LEU A 293 -10.24 6.06 -1.10
C LEU A 293 -10.05 7.56 -1.36
N GLY A 294 -10.91 8.18 -2.17
CA GLY A 294 -10.87 9.61 -2.49
C GLY A 294 -11.98 10.45 -1.85
N ASP A 295 -12.78 9.87 -0.94
CA ASP A 295 -13.91 10.56 -0.33
C ASP A 295 -13.46 11.45 0.84
N PRO A 296 -13.50 12.79 0.71
CA PRO A 296 -13.03 13.72 1.74
C PRO A 296 -13.89 13.71 3.02
N GLU A 297 -15.07 13.10 2.99
CA GLU A 297 -15.93 13.00 4.18
C GLU A 297 -15.51 11.82 5.07
N THR A 298 -14.62 10.94 4.59
CA THR A 298 -14.12 9.81 5.37
C THR A 298 -12.72 10.06 5.93
N PRO A 299 -12.37 9.45 7.10
CA PRO A 299 -11.02 9.52 7.63
C PRO A 299 -9.95 9.02 6.63
N LEU A 300 -10.27 7.98 5.85
CA LEU A 300 -9.37 7.44 4.83
C LEU A 300 -9.12 8.45 3.71
N GLY A 301 -10.18 8.92 3.04
CA GLY A 301 -10.03 9.83 1.93
C GLY A 301 -9.40 11.15 2.32
N ARG A 302 -9.68 11.68 3.53
CA ARG A 302 -8.92 12.83 4.05
C ARG A 302 -7.43 12.56 4.16
N ALA A 303 -7.03 11.44 4.76
CA ALA A 303 -5.62 11.11 4.90
C ALA A 303 -4.91 10.98 3.54
N VAL A 304 -5.55 10.33 2.57
CA VAL A 304 -5.02 10.16 1.21
C VAL A 304 -4.91 11.49 0.48
N LEU A 305 -5.98 12.28 0.46
CA LEU A 305 -5.97 13.59 -0.20
C LEU A 305 -5.01 14.57 0.48
N THR A 306 -4.86 14.54 1.81
CA THR A 306 -3.83 15.32 2.52
C THR A 306 -2.43 14.87 2.14
N GLN A 307 -2.15 13.56 2.06
CA GLN A 307 -0.84 13.04 1.63
C GLN A 307 -0.47 13.53 0.22
N MET A 308 -1.46 13.69 -0.66
CA MET A 308 -1.26 14.20 -2.03
C MET A 308 -1.24 15.74 -2.15
N GLY A 309 -1.55 16.46 -1.06
CA GLY A 309 -1.71 17.91 -1.07
C GLY A 309 -2.95 18.40 -1.84
N LEU A 310 -4.02 17.59 -1.86
CA LEU A 310 -5.27 17.86 -2.59
C LEU A 310 -6.40 18.40 -1.70
N LEU A 311 -6.19 18.47 -0.38
CA LEU A 311 -7.06 19.21 0.53
C LEU A 311 -6.42 20.56 0.81
N SER A 312 -7.13 21.64 0.48
CA SER A 312 -6.84 22.95 1.04
C SER A 312 -7.07 22.86 2.54
N LEU A 313 -6.04 23.15 3.35
CA LEU A 313 -6.24 23.32 4.80
C LEU A 313 -7.30 24.41 5.02
N PRO A 314 -8.25 24.23 5.95
CA PRO A 314 -9.10 25.33 6.37
C PRO A 314 -8.20 26.43 6.96
N GLY A 315 -8.05 27.55 6.24
CA GLY A 315 -7.38 28.76 6.74
C GLY A 315 -6.15 29.20 5.96
N ASN A 316 -6.32 29.71 4.75
CA ASN A 316 -5.52 30.84 4.28
C ASN A 316 -6.36 31.75 3.37
N PRO A 317 -6.94 32.86 3.89
CA PRO A 317 -7.78 33.77 3.11
C PRO A 317 -6.99 34.70 2.17
N ALA A 318 -5.68 34.49 1.99
CA ALA A 318 -4.85 35.41 1.22
C ALA A 318 -4.73 35.04 -0.27
N LEU A 319 -5.85 34.83 -0.97
CA LEU A 319 -5.92 34.95 -2.45
C LEU A 319 -7.33 35.39 -2.89
N GLU A 320 -7.91 36.40 -2.22
CA GLU A 320 -8.86 37.27 -2.93
C GLU A 320 -8.04 38.25 -3.78
N VAL A 321 -7.88 37.90 -5.06
CA VAL A 321 -7.39 38.82 -6.08
C VAL A 321 -8.47 39.86 -6.33
N GLY A 322 -8.47 40.93 -5.54
CA GLY A 322 -9.21 42.15 -5.82
C GLY A 322 -8.53 42.92 -6.95
N SER A 323 -8.84 42.58 -8.20
CA SER A 323 -8.56 43.41 -9.37
C SER A 323 -9.50 44.61 -9.40
N GLY A 324 -9.21 45.62 -8.57
CA GLY A 324 -9.93 46.89 -8.56
C GLY A 324 -9.02 48.06 -8.92
N ARG A 325 -8.72 48.26 -10.21
CA ARG A 325 -8.13 49.52 -10.70
C ARG A 325 -9.24 50.43 -11.23
N SER A 326 -9.42 51.56 -10.52
CA SER A 326 -9.68 52.95 -10.99
C SER A 326 -10.96 53.29 -11.78
N PRO A 327 -11.55 54.50 -11.63
CA PRO A 327 -10.83 55.76 -11.93
C PRO A 327 -11.15 56.99 -11.05
N ARG A 328 -10.12 57.75 -10.67
CA ARG A 328 -9.76 59.08 -11.22
C ARG A 328 -8.50 59.59 -10.53
#